data_AF-A0A1F3IS87-F1
#
_entry.id   AF-A0A1F3IS87-F1
#
_cell.length_a   1.000
_cell.length_b   1.000
_cell.length_c   1.000
_cell.angle_alpha   90.00
_cell.angle_beta   90.00
_cell.angle_gamma   90.00
#
_symmetry.space_group_name_H-M   'P 1'
#
loop_
_entity.id
_entity.type
_entity.pdbx_description
1 polymer ?
#
loop_
_entity_poly.entity_id
_entity_poly.type
_entity_poly.pdbx_seq_one_letter_code
_entity_poly.pdbx_strand_id
1 'polypeptide(L)'
;MDINFNGLMIEVHHNPEEAWSESKQQITPNEFIEVIKNLRFPVTINFDQRIQKELENYRCEIDIIDSELLSLFHSRMQVVDQIGSFKRKHNLTILQKDRWYELLRRGIDVGNRKGLSKRFIERVFKAIHQESIAHQSKIIRN
;
A
#
# COMPACT_ATOMS: atom_id res chain seq x y z
N MET A 1 7.57 19.93 3.95
CA MET A 1 6.60 20.28 5.02
C MET A 1 5.27 19.69 4.56
N ASP A 2 4.79 18.62 5.20
CA ASP A 2 3.54 17.92 4.82
C ASP A 2 2.48 18.19 5.88
N ILE A 3 1.85 19.35 5.76
CA ILE A 3 0.73 19.73 6.62
C ILE A 3 -0.01 20.88 5.94
N ASN A 4 -1.34 20.78 5.90
CA ASN A 4 -2.29 21.74 5.31
C ASN A 4 -2.27 23.11 6.02
N PHE A 5 -1.12 23.77 6.11
CA PHE A 5 -0.99 25.13 6.63
C PHE A 5 -0.96 26.14 5.47
N ASN A 6 -1.69 27.25 5.61
CA ASN A 6 -1.79 28.30 4.58
C ASN A 6 -0.58 29.25 4.53
N GLY A 7 0.45 29.05 5.36
CA GLY A 7 1.63 29.88 5.38
C GLY A 7 2.63 29.45 6.45
N LEU A 8 3.86 29.95 6.32
CA LEU A 8 4.95 29.78 7.29
C LEU A 8 5.32 31.17 7.83
N MET A 9 5.16 31.37 9.13
CA MET A 9 5.59 32.59 9.81
C MET A 9 6.92 32.31 10.51
N ILE A 10 7.94 33.13 10.24
CA ILE A 10 9.26 33.04 10.86
C ILE A 10 9.62 34.43 11.39
N GLU A 11 9.99 34.50 12.67
CA GLU A 11 10.48 35.73 13.29
C GLU A 11 12.01 35.71 13.37
N VAL A 12 12.64 36.78 12.88
CA VAL A 12 14.10 36.88 12.76
C VAL A 12 14.59 38.07 13.56
N HIS A 13 15.53 37.85 14.47
CA HIS A 13 16.13 38.90 15.29
C HIS A 13 17.65 38.80 15.29
N HIS A 14 18.35 39.94 15.23
CA HIS A 14 19.81 39.95 15.18
C HIS A 14 20.46 39.41 16.47
N ASN A 15 19.77 39.58 17.60
CA ASN A 15 20.16 39.06 18.91
C ASN A 15 18.94 38.54 19.70
N PRO A 16 18.50 37.29 19.49
CA PRO A 16 17.25 36.77 20.06
C PRO A 16 17.15 36.88 21.59
N GLU A 17 18.27 36.80 22.32
CA GLU A 17 18.27 36.89 23.79
C GLU A 17 17.84 38.25 24.34
N GLU A 18 17.97 39.32 23.55
CA GLU A 18 17.56 40.68 23.90
C GLU A 18 16.19 41.07 23.34
N ALA A 19 15.49 40.13 22.69
CA ALA A 19 14.21 40.42 22.09
C ALA A 19 13.15 40.73 23.16
N TRP A 20 12.31 41.74 22.89
CA TRP A 20 11.16 42.08 23.74
C TRP A 20 10.01 41.07 23.58
N SER A 21 10.01 40.32 22.48
CA SER A 21 9.17 39.14 22.22
C SER A 21 9.86 37.85 22.68
N GLU A 22 9.15 36.72 22.62
CA GLU A 22 9.63 35.46 23.18
C GLU A 22 10.87 34.94 22.43
N SER A 23 12.03 35.08 23.06
CA SER A 23 13.36 34.85 22.47
C SER A 23 13.56 33.44 21.92
N LYS A 24 12.87 32.45 22.50
CA LYS A 24 12.96 31.03 22.12
C LYS A 24 12.29 30.70 20.79
N GLN A 25 11.48 31.59 20.23
CA GLN A 25 10.78 31.39 18.96
C GLN A 25 11.45 32.10 17.78
N GLN A 26 12.48 32.91 18.06
CA GLN A 26 13.17 33.73 17.07
C GLN A 26 14.47 33.07 16.65
N ILE A 27 14.82 33.23 15.37
CA ILE A 27 16.09 32.75 14.83
C ILE A 27 16.96 33.93 14.39
N THR A 28 18.26 33.70 14.31
CA THR A 28 19.20 34.68 13.77
C THR A 28 19.10 34.81 12.25
N PRO A 29 19.58 35.91 11.64
CA PRO A 29 19.60 36.05 10.19
C PRO A 29 20.35 34.93 9.46
N ASN A 30 21.43 34.40 10.05
CA ASN A 30 22.19 33.30 9.47
C ASN A 30 21.39 32.00 9.47
N GLU A 31 20.71 31.70 10.57
CA GLU A 31 19.82 30.54 10.68
C GLU A 31 18.62 30.67 9.73
N PHE A 32 18.06 31.87 9.55
CA PHE A 32 17.01 32.12 8.57
C PHE A 32 17.45 31.79 7.14
N ILE A 33 18.65 32.21 6.74
CA ILE A 33 19.21 31.89 5.42
C ILE A 33 19.31 30.37 5.24
N GLU A 34 19.76 29.64 6.26
CA GLU A 34 19.84 28.18 6.22
C GLU A 34 18.46 27.51 6.17
N VAL A 35 17.47 28.05 6.89
CA VAL A 35 16.07 27.59 6.83
C VAL A 35 15.50 27.77 5.43
N ILE A 36 15.67 28.95 4.80
CA ILE A 36 15.16 29.24 3.46
C ILE A 36 15.84 28.36 2.39
N LYS A 37 17.16 28.17 2.46
CA LYS A 37 17.89 27.30 1.51
C LYS A 37 17.42 25.85 1.57
N ASN A 38 17.07 25.37 2.76
CA ASN A 38 16.62 24.00 2.98
C ASN A 38 15.09 23.85 2.86
N LEU A 39 14.36 24.95 2.66
CA LEU A 39 12.92 24.95 2.56
C LEU A 39 12.49 24.33 1.23
N ARG A 40 12.15 23.04 1.27
CA ARG A 40 11.53 22.35 0.15
C ARG A 40 10.02 22.38 0.31
N PHE A 41 9.37 23.18 -0.53
CA PHE A 41 7.95 23.03 -0.76
C PHE A 41 7.74 21.78 -1.62
N PRO A 42 6.81 20.89 -1.25
CA PRO A 42 6.30 19.94 -2.22
C PRO A 42 5.79 20.77 -3.40
N VAL A 43 6.33 20.53 -4.59
CA VAL A 43 5.75 21.12 -5.80
C VAL A 43 4.35 20.55 -5.87
N THR A 44 3.35 21.36 -5.52
CA THR A 44 1.96 20.99 -5.67
C THR A 44 1.80 20.60 -7.14
N ILE A 45 1.26 19.40 -7.39
CA ILE A 45 1.18 18.72 -8.70
C ILE A 45 0.42 19.55 -9.76
N ASN A 46 -0.03 20.76 -9.42
CA ASN A 46 -0.94 21.61 -10.17
C ASN A 46 -0.32 22.56 -11.20
N PHE A 47 1.01 22.58 -11.40
CA PHE A 47 1.61 23.53 -12.37
C PHE A 47 2.18 22.91 -13.64
N ASP A 48 2.54 21.61 -13.63
CA ASP A 48 3.11 20.96 -14.81
C ASP A 48 2.18 19.87 -15.34
N GLN A 49 1.43 20.22 -16.39
CA GLN A 49 0.53 19.32 -17.11
C GLN A 49 1.24 18.06 -17.61
N ARG A 50 2.55 18.13 -17.89
CA ARG A 50 3.34 16.97 -18.32
C ARG A 50 3.53 15.97 -17.19
N ILE A 51 3.89 16.45 -16.00
CA ILE A 51 4.07 15.60 -14.81
C ILE A 51 2.73 14.94 -14.44
N GLN A 52 1.64 15.69 -14.49
CA GLN A 52 0.30 15.16 -14.20
C GLN A 52 -0.08 14.06 -15.21
N LYS A 53 0.18 14.28 -16.50
CA LYS A 53 -0.10 13.28 -17.54
C LYS A 53 0.73 12.01 -17.38
N GLU A 54 2.01 12.14 -17.01
CA GLU A 54 2.88 11.00 -16.78
C GLU A 54 2.44 10.17 -15.56
N LEU A 55 2.05 10.84 -14.46
CA LEU A 55 1.47 10.18 -13.29
C LEU A 55 0.17 9.44 -13.64
N GLU A 56 -0.68 10.05 -14.47
CA GLU A 56 -1.93 9.43 -14.91
C GLU A 56 -1.67 8.17 -15.74
N ASN A 57 -0.67 8.18 -16.62
CA ASN A 57 -0.29 6.99 -17.38
C ASN A 57 0.11 5.82 -16.46
N TYR A 58 0.92 6.08 -15.42
CA TYR A 58 1.28 5.05 -14.45
C TYR A 58 0.07 4.51 -13.67
N ARG A 59 -0.92 5.35 -13.39
CA ARG A 59 -2.17 4.90 -12.75
C ARG A 59 -3.00 4.02 -13.68
N CYS A 60 -3.11 4.39 -14.95
CA CYS A 60 -3.77 3.53 -15.94
C CYS A 60 -3.08 2.17 -16.08
N GLU A 61 -1.74 2.12 -16.02
CA GLU A 61 -1.00 0.86 -15.99
C GLU A 61 -1.37 0.00 -14.76
N ILE A 62 -1.48 0.62 -13.58
CA ILE A 62 -1.95 -0.06 -12.37
C ILE A 62 -3.38 -0.58 -12.54
N ASP A 63 -4.29 0.24 -13.06
CA ASP A 63 -5.69 -0.14 -13.25
C ASP A 63 -5.85 -1.36 -14.16
N ILE A 64 -5.03 -1.44 -15.22
CA ILE A 64 -4.99 -2.60 -16.12
C ILE A 64 -4.53 -3.84 -15.35
N ILE A 65 -3.42 -3.74 -14.61
CA ILE A 65 -2.89 -4.85 -13.80
C ILE A 65 -3.91 -5.31 -12.76
N ASP A 66 -4.59 -4.40 -12.10
CA ASP A 66 -5.59 -4.71 -11.06
C ASP A 66 -6.81 -5.40 -11.67
N SER A 67 -7.26 -4.98 -12.86
CA SER A 67 -8.31 -5.67 -13.61
C SER A 67 -7.92 -7.10 -13.98
N GLU A 68 -6.67 -7.33 -14.40
CA GLU A 68 -6.13 -8.66 -14.67
C GLU A 68 -6.06 -9.51 -13.39
N LEU A 69 -5.62 -8.93 -12.26
CA LEU A 69 -5.60 -9.61 -10.96
C LEU A 69 -7.00 -10.07 -10.54
N LEU A 70 -8.01 -9.22 -10.68
CA LEU A 70 -9.40 -9.56 -10.37
C LEU A 70 -9.91 -10.71 -11.27
N SER A 71 -9.58 -10.67 -12.56
CA SER A 71 -9.92 -11.74 -13.50
C SER A 71 -9.26 -13.08 -13.12
N LEU A 72 -8.00 -13.03 -12.67
CA LEU A 72 -7.27 -14.20 -12.17
C LEU A 72 -7.87 -14.74 -10.87
N PHE A 73 -8.27 -13.87 -9.94
CA PHE A 73 -8.96 -14.27 -8.71
C PHE A 73 -10.30 -14.92 -9.02
N HIS A 74 -11.09 -14.36 -9.93
CA HIS A 74 -12.35 -14.95 -10.37
C HIS A 74 -12.15 -16.37 -10.93
N SER A 75 -11.24 -16.52 -11.89
CA SER A 75 -10.89 -17.82 -12.49
C SER A 75 -10.44 -18.83 -11.43
N ARG A 76 -9.62 -18.38 -10.47
CA ARG A 76 -9.17 -19.21 -9.35
C ARG A 76 -10.34 -19.67 -8.48
N MET A 77 -11.33 -18.83 -8.20
CA MET A 77 -12.49 -19.20 -7.38
C MET A 77 -13.43 -20.16 -8.10
N GLN A 78 -13.57 -20.07 -9.41
CA GLN A 78 -14.32 -21.08 -10.18
C GLN A 78 -13.72 -22.48 -10.02
N VAL A 79 -12.39 -22.60 -10.02
CA VAL A 79 -11.71 -23.88 -9.73
C VAL A 79 -11.95 -24.31 -8.28
N VAL A 80 -11.95 -23.38 -7.33
CA VAL A 80 -12.28 -23.68 -5.93
C VAL A 80 -13.71 -24.21 -5.78
N ASP A 81 -14.65 -23.68 -6.55
CA ASP A 81 -16.05 -24.14 -6.55
C ASP A 81 -16.18 -25.57 -7.09
N GLN A 82 -15.41 -25.89 -8.14
CA GLN A 82 -15.28 -27.26 -8.64
C GLN A 82 -14.69 -28.21 -7.59
N ILE A 83 -13.66 -27.77 -6.86
CA ILE A 83 -13.08 -28.54 -5.74
C ILE A 83 -14.11 -28.75 -4.64
N GLY A 84 -14.90 -27.73 -4.29
CA GLY A 84 -15.98 -27.83 -3.31
C GLY A 84 -17.02 -28.86 -3.71
N SER A 85 -17.45 -28.83 -4.97
CA SER A 85 -18.40 -29.79 -5.55
C SER A 85 -17.86 -31.22 -5.54
N PHE A 86 -16.58 -31.39 -5.90
CA PHE A 86 -15.89 -32.67 -5.82
C PHE A 86 -15.84 -33.20 -4.39
N LYS A 87 -15.40 -32.38 -3.43
CA LYS A 87 -15.36 -32.78 -2.01
C LYS A 87 -16.73 -33.15 -1.47
N ARG A 88 -17.78 -32.39 -1.81
CA ARG A 88 -19.17 -32.69 -1.43
C ARG A 88 -19.59 -34.06 -1.96
N LYS A 89 -19.37 -34.33 -3.24
CA LYS A 89 -19.71 -35.62 -3.89
C LYS A 89 -19.03 -36.82 -3.21
N HIS A 90 -17.83 -36.62 -2.65
CA HIS A 90 -17.04 -37.66 -2.01
C HIS A 90 -17.03 -37.60 -0.48
N ASN A 91 -17.89 -36.78 0.14
CA ASN A 91 -17.95 -36.57 1.60
C ASN A 91 -16.59 -36.22 2.24
N LEU A 92 -15.76 -35.45 1.54
CA LEU A 92 -14.45 -35.01 2.01
C LEU A 92 -14.52 -33.69 2.79
N THR A 93 -13.63 -33.51 3.76
CA THR A 93 -13.53 -32.29 4.55
C THR A 93 -12.94 -31.11 3.77
N ILE A 94 -13.36 -29.89 4.11
CA ILE A 94 -12.87 -28.66 3.47
C ILE A 94 -11.40 -28.39 3.82
N LEU A 95 -11.07 -28.44 5.11
CA LEU A 95 -9.80 -27.96 5.63
C LEU A 95 -8.67 -28.98 5.39
N GLN A 96 -7.62 -28.54 4.70
CA GLN A 96 -6.38 -29.30 4.49
C GLN A 96 -5.19 -28.40 4.83
N LYS A 97 -4.75 -28.43 6.09
CA LYS A 97 -3.72 -27.52 6.62
C LYS A 97 -2.37 -27.67 5.92
N ASP A 98 -1.96 -28.89 5.61
CA ASP A 98 -0.64 -29.15 4.99
C ASP A 98 -0.53 -28.53 3.59
N ARG A 99 -1.61 -28.64 2.80
CA ARG A 99 -1.67 -28.03 1.47
C ARG A 99 -1.56 -26.49 1.53
N TRP A 100 -2.16 -25.88 2.56
CA TRP A 100 -2.04 -24.45 2.79
C TRP A 100 -0.60 -24.05 3.14
N TYR A 101 0.06 -24.76 4.05
CA TYR A 101 1.45 -24.47 4.42
C TYR A 101 2.42 -24.61 3.24
N GLU A 102 2.23 -25.63 2.41
CA GLU A 102 3.02 -25.85 1.20
C GLU A 102 2.86 -24.69 0.21
N LEU A 103 1.61 -24.27 -0.04
CA LEU A 103 1.29 -23.16 -0.95
C LEU A 103 1.87 -21.83 -0.43
N LEU A 104 1.73 -21.56 0.88
CA LEU A 104 2.25 -20.35 1.48
C LEU A 104 3.78 -20.30 1.42
N ARG A 105 4.48 -21.39 1.77
CA ARG A 105 5.94 -21.46 1.69
C ARG A 105 6.44 -21.20 0.28
N ARG A 106 5.83 -21.83 -0.73
CA ARG A 106 6.14 -21.60 -2.14
C ARG A 106 5.87 -20.16 -2.56
N GLY A 107 4.75 -19.59 -2.11
CA GLY A 107 4.39 -18.20 -2.36
C GLY A 107 5.41 -17.23 -1.81
N ILE A 108 5.87 -17.43 -0.57
CA ILE A 108 6.91 -16.62 0.08
C ILE A 108 8.22 -16.69 -0.71
N ASP A 109 8.67 -17.89 -1.08
CA ASP A 109 9.91 -18.06 -1.86
C ASP A 109 9.86 -17.34 -3.21
N VAL A 110 8.75 -17.47 -3.94
CA VAL A 110 8.56 -16.79 -5.23
C VAL A 110 8.46 -15.27 -5.04
N GLY A 111 7.69 -14.82 -4.04
CA GLY A 111 7.51 -13.41 -3.74
C GLY A 111 8.83 -12.73 -3.37
N ASN A 112 9.63 -13.35 -2.51
CA ASN A 112 10.94 -12.84 -2.12
C ASN A 112 11.88 -12.69 -3.34
N ARG A 113 11.89 -13.68 -4.25
CA ARG A 113 12.68 -13.58 -5.51
C ARG A 113 12.20 -12.47 -6.44
N LYS A 114 10.95 -12.02 -6.31
CA LYS A 114 10.37 -10.89 -7.05
C LYS A 114 10.46 -9.56 -6.30
N GLY A 115 11.19 -9.50 -5.18
CA GLY A 115 11.34 -8.27 -4.37
C GLY A 115 10.12 -7.93 -3.50
N LEU A 116 9.16 -8.85 -3.34
CA LEU A 116 8.00 -8.65 -2.48
C LEU A 116 8.30 -9.08 -1.05
N SER A 117 7.88 -8.27 -0.08
CA SER A 117 8.10 -8.61 1.33
C SER A 117 7.30 -9.85 1.75
N LYS A 118 7.92 -10.73 2.55
CA LYS A 118 7.27 -11.90 3.16
C LYS A 118 5.92 -11.54 3.81
N ARG A 119 5.89 -10.46 4.60
CA ARG A 119 4.68 -9.99 5.30
C ARG A 119 3.54 -9.66 4.34
N PHE A 120 3.84 -9.06 3.19
CA PHE A 120 2.83 -8.76 2.17
C PHE A 120 2.26 -10.05 1.58
N ILE A 121 3.12 -10.98 1.16
CA ILE A 121 2.72 -12.26 0.58
C ILE A 121 1.87 -13.08 1.55
N GLU A 122 2.27 -13.16 2.82
CA GLU A 122 1.51 -13.85 3.86
C GLU A 122 0.09 -13.31 4.00
N ARG A 123 -0.07 -11.98 4.02
CA ARG A 123 -1.39 -11.34 4.12
C ARG A 123 -2.26 -11.62 2.91
N VAL A 124 -1.72 -11.46 1.70
CA VAL A 124 -2.45 -11.68 0.45
C VAL A 124 -2.89 -13.14 0.33
N PHE A 125 -1.96 -14.09 0.51
CA PHE A 125 -2.29 -15.51 0.38
C PHE A 125 -3.28 -15.95 1.45
N LYS A 126 -3.20 -15.40 2.67
CA LYS A 126 -4.16 -15.71 3.74
C LYS A 126 -5.57 -15.25 3.37
N ALA A 127 -5.71 -14.04 2.83
CA ALA A 127 -7.00 -13.52 2.37
C ALA A 127 -7.60 -14.39 1.26
N ILE A 128 -6.79 -14.72 0.24
CA ILE A 128 -7.20 -15.62 -0.86
C ILE A 128 -7.64 -17.00 -0.34
N HIS A 129 -6.91 -17.54 0.64
CA HIS A 129 -7.23 -18.84 1.23
C HIS A 129 -8.55 -18.80 2.02
N GLN A 130 -8.78 -17.74 2.78
CA GLN A 130 -10.04 -17.54 3.52
C GLN A 130 -11.24 -17.45 2.57
N GLU A 131 -11.12 -16.70 1.48
CA GLU A 131 -12.16 -16.62 0.44
C GLU A 131 -12.44 -18.00 -0.17
N SER A 132 -11.38 -18.77 -0.41
CA SER A 132 -11.51 -20.13 -0.96
C SER A 132 -12.26 -21.09 -0.02
N ILE A 133 -12.09 -20.92 1.29
CA ILE A 133 -12.81 -21.71 2.30
C ILE A 133 -14.27 -21.30 2.33
N ALA A 134 -14.58 -20.00 2.23
CA ALA A 134 -15.94 -19.49 2.20
C ALA A 134 -16.73 -20.05 1.01
N HIS A 135 -16.15 -20.00 -0.19
CA HIS A 135 -16.71 -20.60 -1.41
C HIS A 135 -17.02 -22.10 -1.25
N GLN A 136 -16.03 -22.91 -0.83
CA GLN A 136 -16.23 -24.35 -0.60
C GLN A 136 -17.31 -24.62 0.46
N SER A 137 -17.33 -23.81 1.53
CA SER A 137 -18.32 -23.96 2.62
C SER A 137 -19.74 -23.69 2.14
N LYS A 138 -19.93 -22.69 1.27
CA LYS A 138 -21.22 -22.39 0.65
C LYS A 138 -21.73 -23.56 -0.20
N ILE A 139 -20.85 -24.18 -0.98
CA ILE A 139 -21.23 -25.32 -1.85
C ILE A 139 -21.55 -26.57 -1.04
N ILE A 140 -20.80 -26.85 0.02
CA ILE A 140 -21.02 -28.06 0.84
C ILE A 140 -22.28 -27.96 1.70
N ARG A 141 -22.68 -26.74 2.10
CA ARG A 141 -23.89 -26.50 2.90
C ARG A 141 -25.18 -26.43 2.08
N ASN A 142 -25.09 -26.20 0.77
CA ASN A 142 -26.21 -26.26 -0.17
C ASN A 142 -26.39 -27.68 -0.70
#